data_AF-A0A1E3WDJ6-F1
#
_entry.id   AF-A0A1E3WDJ6-F1
#
_cell.length_a   1.000
_cell.length_b   1.000
_cell.length_c   1.000
_cell.angle_alpha   90.00
_cell.angle_beta   90.00
_cell.angle_gamma   90.00
#
_symmetry.space_group_name_H-M   'P 1'
#
loop_
_entity.id
_entity.type
_entity.pdbx_description
1 polymer ?
#
loop_
_entity_poly.entity_id
_entity_poly.type
_entity_poly.pdbx_seq_one_letter_code
_entity_poly.pdbx_strand_id
1 'polypeptide(L)'
;MVCAPFVDYVYDGLDLDQLPKALQPSVVITAADLARDSIGIAEEDYPEGEYLVATGKPPTYLGQAVAILLYDELTAYNGAKEQIVSDGKVIRRGKAVTPPDPVSYEPETSIVHAVTRESGDQHFAQTLHGPVHPSQPGAKNKKAMQLVDKIGERLQSPDLDVFHQTYETPVIDPMFMEPETGLAWFDRKAKTLRLLIGTQSPGYDVTSARALFAPKACPIEIDDVHLYAAYPGGGFGGRDTSILCLYLALAAAYSDTPIRISNDRFQQFQAGIKRHAQRSSLPSASATKISSKRSAIIQFSTAVAAAMSASTSATSPASAEPACTGRLSPMSGRARCIRLRKWRARCAASARFSRRLRLNPWSMRSLSRAGSTLWSFVSSIFCIPGIRSSPRAADSAWPWEHLRQGVGPSAMDKPRRRSEAAIHRG
;
A
#
# COMPACT_ATOMS: atom_id res chain seq x y z
N MET A 1 21.07 2.54 -7.15
CA MET A 1 20.27 2.62 -8.38
C MET A 1 20.49 3.97 -9.00
N VAL A 2 20.68 4.04 -10.32
CA VAL A 2 20.65 5.29 -11.07
C VAL A 2 19.27 5.41 -11.71
N CYS A 3 18.58 6.51 -11.47
CA CYS A 3 17.18 6.70 -11.84
C CYS A 3 17.04 7.85 -12.83
N ALA A 4 16.26 7.65 -13.90
CA ALA A 4 16.03 8.68 -14.90
C ALA A 4 15.21 9.85 -14.31
N PRO A 5 15.70 11.10 -14.39
CA PRO A 5 14.96 12.27 -13.93
C PRO A 5 14.01 12.84 -15.00
N PHE A 6 13.66 12.03 -16.01
CA PHE A 6 12.85 12.43 -17.15
C PHE A 6 11.95 11.27 -17.63
N VAL A 7 10.95 11.62 -18.42
CA VAL A 7 10.00 10.70 -19.10
C VAL A 7 9.65 11.16 -20.52
N ASP A 8 10.04 12.39 -20.84
CA ASP A 8 9.85 13.13 -22.09
C ASP A 8 11.04 12.97 -23.06
N TYR A 9 11.97 12.06 -22.76
CA TYR A 9 13.10 11.72 -23.60
C TYR A 9 13.34 10.21 -23.61
N VAL A 10 13.85 9.71 -24.73
CA VAL A 10 14.46 8.38 -24.80
C VAL A 10 15.71 8.34 -23.92
N TYR A 11 15.90 7.25 -23.18
CA TYR A 11 17.15 6.97 -22.49
C TYR A 11 18.22 6.51 -23.49
N ASP A 12 19.34 7.24 -23.56
CA ASP A 12 20.42 7.03 -24.53
C ASP A 12 21.72 6.51 -23.89
N GLY A 13 21.59 5.77 -22.78
CA GLY A 13 22.71 5.16 -22.08
C GLY A 13 23.34 6.03 -20.99
N LEU A 14 24.40 5.48 -20.37
CA LEU A 14 25.19 6.15 -19.35
C LEU A 14 26.49 6.71 -19.92
N ASP A 15 26.88 7.88 -19.42
CA ASP A 15 28.18 8.50 -19.64
C ASP A 15 28.99 8.52 -18.35
N LEU A 16 29.73 7.44 -18.09
CA LEU A 16 30.55 7.34 -16.88
C LEU A 16 31.84 8.15 -16.96
N ASP A 17 32.22 8.65 -18.14
CA ASP A 17 33.37 9.55 -18.30
C ASP A 17 33.12 10.94 -17.70
N GLN A 18 31.84 11.27 -17.46
CA GLN A 18 31.46 12.45 -16.67
C GLN A 18 31.83 12.32 -15.19
N LEU A 19 32.08 11.10 -14.71
CA LEU A 19 32.58 10.86 -13.36
C LEU A 19 34.11 10.78 -13.36
N PRO A 20 34.78 11.47 -12.42
CA PRO A 20 36.20 11.25 -12.16
C PRO A 20 36.49 9.76 -11.98
N LYS A 21 37.65 9.29 -12.42
CA LYS A 21 38.04 7.87 -12.35
C LYS A 21 37.89 7.27 -10.95
N ALA A 22 38.14 8.05 -9.89
CA ALA A 22 37.99 7.62 -8.50
C ALA A 22 36.52 7.42 -8.05
N LEU A 23 35.56 7.97 -8.81
CA LEU A 23 34.11 7.90 -8.56
C LEU A 23 33.40 6.97 -9.56
N GLN A 24 34.14 6.25 -10.40
CA GLN A 24 33.54 5.28 -11.30
C GLN A 24 33.20 3.97 -10.57
N PRO A 25 32.07 3.32 -10.92
CA PRO A 25 31.67 2.06 -10.30
C PRO A 25 32.59 0.90 -10.72
N SER A 26 32.70 -0.11 -9.86
CA SER A 26 33.42 -1.35 -10.17
C SER A 26 32.61 -2.27 -11.09
N VAL A 27 31.27 -2.25 -10.95
CA VAL A 27 30.35 -3.02 -11.79
C VAL A 27 29.18 -2.15 -12.23
N VAL A 28 28.79 -2.29 -13.49
CA VAL A 28 27.62 -1.64 -14.09
C VAL A 28 26.70 -2.74 -14.58
N ILE A 29 25.43 -2.71 -14.14
CA ILE A 29 24.40 -3.64 -14.60
C ILE A 29 23.31 -2.81 -15.29
N THR A 30 23.06 -3.12 -16.55
CA THR A 30 22.10 -2.45 -17.41
C THR A 30 20.99 -3.39 -17.85
N ALA A 31 19.92 -2.86 -18.46
CA ALA A 31 18.90 -3.69 -19.09
C ALA A 31 19.46 -4.64 -20.17
N ALA A 32 20.55 -4.26 -20.84
CA ALA A 32 21.21 -5.12 -21.83
C ALA A 32 21.87 -6.34 -21.18
N ASP A 33 22.44 -6.18 -19.97
CA ASP A 33 22.99 -7.29 -19.19
C ASP A 33 21.89 -8.25 -18.76
N LEU A 34 20.77 -7.71 -18.24
CA LEU A 34 19.61 -8.52 -17.86
C LEU A 34 19.04 -9.31 -19.04
N ALA A 35 18.98 -8.68 -20.22
CA ALA A 35 18.50 -9.33 -21.44
C ALA A 35 19.49 -10.40 -21.96
N ARG A 36 20.81 -10.10 -21.97
CA ARG A 36 21.86 -11.04 -22.35
C ARG A 36 21.79 -12.30 -21.48
N ASP A 37 21.62 -12.11 -20.19
CA ASP A 37 21.64 -13.19 -19.20
C ASP A 37 20.24 -13.80 -18.98
N SER A 38 19.27 -13.49 -19.86
CA SER A 38 17.92 -14.07 -19.84
C SER A 38 17.24 -14.00 -18.47
N ILE A 39 17.38 -12.86 -17.77
CA ILE A 39 16.75 -12.64 -16.47
C ILE A 39 15.23 -12.67 -16.61
N GLY A 40 14.59 -13.42 -15.73
CA GLY A 40 13.17 -13.73 -15.75
C GLY A 40 12.26 -12.62 -15.24
N ILE A 41 10.96 -12.87 -15.42
CA ILE A 41 9.88 -12.03 -14.91
C ILE A 41 9.50 -12.56 -13.52
N ALA A 42 9.44 -11.65 -12.54
CA ALA A 42 9.02 -11.93 -11.18
C ALA A 42 7.49 -12.07 -11.10
N GLU A 43 6.95 -12.23 -9.89
CA GLU A 43 5.50 -12.29 -9.66
C GLU A 43 4.76 -11.05 -10.20
N GLU A 44 3.46 -11.21 -10.47
CA GLU A 44 2.63 -10.24 -11.21
C GLU A 44 2.61 -8.81 -10.62
N ASP A 45 2.83 -8.63 -9.30
CA ASP A 45 2.87 -7.30 -8.67
C ASP A 45 4.16 -6.49 -8.99
N TYR A 46 5.13 -7.06 -9.72
CA TYR A 46 6.36 -6.39 -10.14
C TYR A 46 6.28 -5.88 -11.59
N PRO A 47 7.18 -4.96 -12.01
CA PRO A 47 7.32 -4.61 -13.42
C PRO A 47 7.57 -5.88 -14.24
N GLU A 48 6.80 -6.08 -15.32
CA GLU A 48 6.79 -7.28 -16.17
C GLU A 48 8.13 -7.46 -16.94
N GLY A 49 9.22 -7.73 -16.22
CA GLY A 49 10.58 -7.81 -16.75
C GLY A 49 11.24 -6.45 -17.03
N GLU A 50 10.50 -5.34 -16.97
CA GLU A 50 11.04 -3.98 -17.19
C GLU A 50 11.66 -3.36 -15.92
N TYR A 51 12.60 -4.07 -15.29
CA TYR A 51 13.25 -3.62 -14.04
C TYR A 51 14.18 -2.42 -14.22
N LEU A 52 14.81 -2.32 -15.40
CA LEU A 52 15.71 -1.26 -15.82
C LEU A 52 15.27 -0.75 -17.21
N VAL A 53 15.32 0.57 -17.43
CA VAL A 53 15.01 1.14 -18.75
C VAL A 53 16.08 0.70 -19.76
N ALA A 54 15.64 0.12 -20.87
CA ALA A 54 16.54 -0.23 -21.97
C ALA A 54 16.96 1.00 -22.77
N THR A 55 18.21 1.05 -23.21
CA THR A 55 18.70 2.08 -24.14
C THR A 55 17.82 2.10 -25.40
N GLY A 56 17.43 3.28 -25.84
CA GLY A 56 16.50 3.45 -26.97
C GLY A 56 15.02 3.45 -26.58
N LYS A 57 14.67 3.16 -25.33
CA LYS A 57 13.30 3.30 -24.80
C LYS A 57 13.17 4.53 -23.89
N PRO A 58 12.00 5.20 -23.85
CA PRO A 58 11.74 6.21 -22.83
C PRO A 58 11.36 5.55 -21.49
N PRO A 59 11.72 6.16 -20.35
CA PRO A 59 11.19 5.76 -19.05
C PRO A 59 9.66 5.88 -19.01
N THR A 60 8.98 4.96 -18.34
CA THR A 60 7.52 4.96 -18.19
C THR A 60 7.03 5.83 -17.04
N TYR A 61 7.91 6.11 -16.06
CA TYR A 61 7.65 7.02 -14.95
C TYR A 61 8.92 7.71 -14.48
N LEU A 62 8.73 8.87 -13.83
CA LEU A 62 9.83 9.64 -13.28
C LEU A 62 10.53 8.86 -12.16
N GLY A 63 11.86 8.74 -12.25
CA GLY A 63 12.65 7.99 -11.28
C GLY A 63 12.75 6.49 -11.57
N GLN A 64 12.29 6.00 -12.72
CA GLN A 64 12.54 4.62 -13.13
C GLN A 64 14.05 4.35 -13.23
N ALA A 65 14.50 3.22 -12.69
CA ALA A 65 15.91 2.86 -12.70
C ALA A 65 16.39 2.57 -14.13
N VAL A 66 17.58 3.05 -14.48
CA VAL A 66 18.24 2.79 -15.78
C VAL A 66 19.42 1.84 -15.65
N ALA A 67 20.03 1.79 -14.46
CA ALA A 67 21.15 0.91 -14.16
C ALA A 67 21.33 0.68 -12.65
N ILE A 68 22.02 -0.40 -12.32
CA ILE A 68 22.59 -0.69 -11.01
C ILE A 68 24.10 -0.46 -11.10
N LEU A 69 24.63 0.44 -10.26
CA LEU A 69 26.05 0.70 -10.14
C LEU A 69 26.54 0.15 -8.80
N LEU A 70 27.57 -0.70 -8.83
CA LEU A 70 28.21 -1.24 -7.63
C LEU A 70 29.52 -0.51 -7.38
N TYR A 71 29.81 -0.28 -6.10
CA TYR A 71 30.99 0.43 -5.64
C TYR A 71 31.60 -0.36 -4.50
N ASP A 72 32.92 -0.52 -4.54
CA ASP A 72 33.66 -1.22 -3.49
C ASP A 72 33.88 -0.31 -2.27
N GLU A 73 33.97 1.01 -2.51
CA GLU A 73 34.25 2.02 -1.49
C GLU A 73 33.06 2.99 -1.26
N LEU A 74 32.72 3.21 0.01
CA LEU A 74 31.61 4.08 0.39
C LEU A 74 31.84 5.55 0.00
N THR A 75 33.09 6.01 0.04
CA THR A 75 33.47 7.37 -0.35
C THR A 75 33.27 7.60 -1.85
N ALA A 76 33.66 6.63 -2.68
CA ALA A 76 33.43 6.67 -4.13
C ALA A 76 31.92 6.68 -4.44
N TYR A 77 31.16 5.80 -3.78
CA TYR A 77 29.70 5.77 -3.91
C TYR A 77 29.05 7.12 -3.57
N ASN A 78 29.39 7.71 -2.41
CA ASN A 78 28.78 8.98 -1.98
C ASN A 78 29.13 10.13 -2.94
N GLY A 79 30.40 10.24 -3.34
CA GLY A 79 30.82 11.27 -4.29
C GLY A 79 30.17 11.11 -5.66
N ALA A 80 30.09 9.89 -6.18
CA ALA A 80 29.42 9.61 -7.45
C ALA A 80 27.93 9.92 -7.37
N LYS A 81 27.26 9.55 -6.28
CA LYS A 81 25.84 9.82 -6.06
C LYS A 81 25.53 11.31 -6.08
N GLU A 82 26.32 12.12 -5.38
CA GLU A 82 26.16 13.58 -5.37
C GLU A 82 26.30 14.15 -6.79
N GLN A 83 27.34 13.73 -7.52
CA GLN A 83 27.62 14.25 -8.86
C GLN A 83 26.57 13.82 -9.90
N ILE A 84 26.11 12.56 -9.85
CA ILE A 84 25.05 12.05 -10.74
C ILE A 84 23.77 12.89 -10.58
N VAL A 85 23.43 13.24 -9.33
CA VAL A 85 22.22 14.01 -9.02
C VAL A 85 22.39 15.49 -9.38
N SER A 86 23.56 16.09 -9.15
CA SER A 86 23.80 17.52 -9.40
C SER A 86 23.96 17.86 -10.88
N ASP A 87 24.76 17.08 -11.60
CA ASP A 87 25.23 17.48 -12.92
C ASP A 87 24.23 17.07 -14.01
N GLY A 88 23.47 15.99 -13.78
CA GLY A 88 22.47 15.46 -14.72
C GLY A 88 23.05 14.99 -16.06
N LYS A 89 24.39 14.94 -16.21
CA LYS A 89 25.09 14.59 -17.46
C LYS A 89 25.36 13.10 -17.61
N VAL A 90 25.40 12.36 -16.50
CA VAL A 90 25.70 10.92 -16.51
C VAL A 90 24.60 10.11 -17.22
N ILE A 91 23.35 10.56 -17.16
CA ILE A 91 22.23 9.90 -17.84
C ILE A 91 21.95 10.64 -19.13
N ARG A 92 22.28 10.02 -20.28
CA ARG A 92 22.10 10.66 -21.59
C ARG A 92 20.63 10.69 -22.01
N ARG A 93 20.20 11.87 -22.49
CA ARG A 93 18.89 12.08 -23.09
C ARG A 93 19.03 11.99 -24.61
N GLY A 94 18.27 11.08 -25.21
CA GLY A 94 18.16 10.95 -26.65
C GLY A 94 17.07 11.85 -27.21
N LYS A 95 16.32 11.32 -28.18
CA LYS A 95 15.21 12.02 -28.83
C LYS A 95 14.11 12.36 -27.83
N ALA A 96 13.56 13.57 -27.94
CA ALA A 96 12.35 13.96 -27.22
C ALA A 96 11.15 13.09 -27.64
N VAL A 97 10.34 12.71 -26.66
CA VAL A 97 9.11 11.94 -26.85
C VAL A 97 7.98 12.59 -26.07
N THR A 98 6.74 12.37 -26.52
CA THR A 98 5.58 12.73 -25.72
C THR A 98 5.41 11.68 -24.63
N PRO A 99 5.43 12.05 -23.34
CA PRO A 99 5.13 11.11 -22.26
C PRO A 99 3.77 10.46 -22.49
N PRO A 100 3.59 9.19 -22.10
CA PRO A 100 2.28 8.55 -22.21
C PRO A 100 1.25 9.31 -21.38
N ASP A 101 0.03 9.41 -21.90
CA ASP A 101 -1.08 9.96 -21.13
C ASP A 101 -1.30 9.14 -19.86
N PRO A 102 -1.65 9.80 -18.74
CA PRO A 102 -2.01 9.10 -17.51
C PRO A 102 -3.11 8.07 -17.77
N VAL A 103 -2.78 6.78 -17.67
CA VAL A 103 -3.79 5.73 -17.81
C VAL A 103 -4.63 5.71 -16.54
N SER A 104 -5.94 5.85 -16.70
CA SER A 104 -6.87 5.55 -15.63
C SER A 104 -7.18 4.07 -15.67
N TYR A 105 -6.82 3.33 -14.62
CA TYR A 105 -7.23 1.94 -14.53
C TYR A 105 -8.58 1.86 -13.83
N GLU A 106 -9.46 1.05 -14.41
CA GLU A 106 -10.69 0.64 -13.76
C GLU A 106 -10.36 -0.47 -12.76
N PRO A 107 -10.80 -0.35 -11.52
CA PRO A 107 -10.54 -1.38 -10.53
C PRO A 107 -11.16 -2.74 -10.90
N GLU A 108 -10.35 -3.79 -10.89
CA GLU A 108 -10.80 -5.15 -11.22
C GLU A 108 -11.74 -5.77 -10.19
N THR A 109 -11.67 -5.31 -8.94
CA THR A 109 -12.55 -5.81 -7.88
C THR A 109 -13.72 -4.86 -7.64
N SER A 110 -14.73 -5.28 -6.87
CA SER A 110 -15.75 -4.40 -6.28
C SER A 110 -15.91 -4.68 -4.78
N ILE A 111 -16.05 -3.62 -3.97
CA ILE A 111 -16.27 -3.77 -2.53
C ILE A 111 -17.76 -3.60 -2.29
N VAL A 112 -18.47 -4.71 -2.29
CA VAL A 112 -19.89 -4.75 -1.96
C VAL A 112 -20.05 -5.09 -0.48
N HIS A 113 -20.82 -4.26 0.22
CA HIS A 113 -21.21 -4.50 1.60
C HIS A 113 -22.71 -4.27 1.74
N ALA A 114 -23.45 -5.35 1.96
CA ALA A 114 -24.89 -5.34 2.16
C ALA A 114 -25.20 -5.87 3.56
N VAL A 115 -25.94 -5.08 4.33
CA VAL A 115 -26.33 -5.38 5.71
C VAL A 115 -27.84 -5.28 5.85
N THR A 116 -28.44 -6.18 6.63
CA THR A 116 -29.82 -6.04 7.05
C THR A 116 -29.91 -4.96 8.11
N ARG A 117 -30.89 -4.07 7.97
CA ARG A 117 -31.09 -2.99 8.93
C ARG A 117 -31.54 -3.50 10.31
N GLU A 118 -32.30 -4.58 10.35
CA GLU A 118 -32.98 -5.06 11.56
C GLU A 118 -32.07 -5.87 12.48
N SER A 119 -31.25 -6.77 11.94
CA SER A 119 -30.33 -7.62 12.72
C SER A 119 -28.88 -7.16 12.70
N GLY A 120 -28.50 -6.30 11.74
CA GLY A 120 -27.10 -5.98 11.47
C GLY A 120 -26.35 -7.09 10.72
N ASP A 121 -27.05 -8.14 10.28
CA ASP A 121 -26.42 -9.27 9.60
C ASP A 121 -25.83 -8.85 8.25
N GLN A 122 -24.59 -9.28 8.01
CA GLN A 122 -23.89 -9.04 6.76
C GLN A 122 -24.33 -10.08 5.73
N HIS A 123 -25.35 -9.75 4.93
CA HIS A 123 -25.81 -10.59 3.82
C HIS A 123 -24.77 -10.77 2.70
N PHE A 124 -23.90 -9.76 2.56
CA PHE A 124 -22.78 -9.82 1.65
C PHE A 124 -21.67 -8.89 2.12
N ALA A 125 -20.48 -9.43 2.38
CA ALA A 125 -19.29 -8.63 2.63
C ALA A 125 -18.06 -9.30 2.02
N GLN A 126 -17.14 -8.48 1.49
CA GLN A 126 -15.85 -8.97 0.98
C GLN A 126 -15.04 -9.74 2.04
N THR A 127 -15.16 -9.38 3.32
CA THR A 127 -14.51 -10.08 4.43
C THR A 127 -15.05 -11.49 4.65
N LEU A 128 -16.30 -11.73 4.28
CA LEU A 128 -16.96 -13.01 4.47
C LEU A 128 -16.87 -13.88 3.22
N HIS A 129 -16.88 -13.26 2.03
CA HIS A 129 -16.99 -13.98 0.76
C HIS A 129 -15.75 -13.81 -0.14
N GLY A 130 -14.74 -13.06 0.31
CA GLY A 130 -13.57 -12.71 -0.49
C GLY A 130 -13.84 -11.61 -1.52
N PRO A 131 -12.83 -11.26 -2.34
CA PRO A 131 -12.93 -10.22 -3.36
C PRO A 131 -14.00 -10.54 -4.40
N VAL A 132 -14.76 -9.53 -4.83
CA VAL A 132 -15.69 -9.64 -5.96
C VAL A 132 -14.98 -9.10 -7.18
N HIS A 133 -14.99 -9.84 -8.28
CA HIS A 133 -14.45 -9.41 -9.57
C HIS A 133 -15.62 -9.32 -10.56
N PRO A 134 -16.22 -8.13 -10.78
CA PRO A 134 -17.45 -8.00 -11.57
C PRO A 134 -17.38 -8.58 -12.98
N SER A 135 -16.20 -8.53 -13.60
CA SER A 135 -15.94 -9.03 -14.96
C SER A 135 -15.78 -10.55 -15.02
N GLN A 136 -15.60 -11.23 -13.89
CA GLN A 136 -15.35 -12.67 -13.85
C GLN A 136 -16.63 -13.46 -13.52
N PRO A 137 -16.84 -14.65 -14.13
CA PRO A 137 -17.98 -15.49 -13.82
C PRO A 137 -17.94 -16.00 -12.37
N GLY A 138 -19.11 -16.31 -11.81
CA GLY A 138 -19.21 -16.96 -10.50
C GLY A 138 -20.44 -16.53 -9.71
N ALA A 139 -21.00 -17.46 -8.92
CA ALA A 139 -22.21 -17.23 -8.13
C ALA A 139 -22.07 -16.04 -7.16
N LYS A 140 -20.89 -15.86 -6.57
CA LYS A 140 -20.57 -14.73 -5.71
C LYS A 140 -20.62 -13.40 -6.46
N ASN A 141 -19.94 -13.31 -7.61
CA ASN A 141 -19.89 -12.08 -8.40
C ASN A 141 -21.29 -11.74 -8.91
N LYS A 142 -22.03 -12.73 -9.41
CA LYS A 142 -23.45 -12.58 -9.79
C LYS A 142 -24.30 -12.04 -8.64
N LYS A 143 -24.20 -12.63 -7.44
CA LYS A 143 -24.93 -12.16 -6.25
C LYS A 143 -24.56 -10.73 -5.86
N ALA A 144 -23.27 -10.39 -5.93
CA ALA A 144 -22.80 -9.05 -5.64
C ALA A 144 -23.35 -8.02 -6.64
N MET A 145 -23.32 -8.34 -7.93
CA MET A 145 -23.83 -7.45 -8.98
C MET A 145 -25.35 -7.30 -8.93
N GLN A 146 -26.10 -8.36 -8.59
CA GLN A 146 -27.54 -8.25 -8.32
C GLN A 146 -27.86 -7.27 -7.19
N LEU A 147 -27.00 -7.18 -6.16
CA LEU A 147 -27.16 -6.18 -5.10
C LEU A 147 -26.85 -4.77 -5.61
N VAL A 148 -25.83 -4.62 -6.47
CA VAL A 148 -25.51 -3.34 -7.12
C VAL A 148 -26.68 -2.87 -7.97
N ASP A 149 -27.26 -3.75 -8.79
CA ASP A 149 -28.40 -3.46 -9.66
C ASP A 149 -29.62 -3.02 -8.85
N LYS A 150 -29.98 -3.77 -7.79
CA LYS A 150 -31.07 -3.42 -6.88
C LYS A 150 -30.90 -2.05 -6.24
N ILE A 151 -29.67 -1.69 -5.88
CA ILE A 151 -29.41 -0.36 -5.32
C ILE A 151 -29.52 0.70 -6.43
N GLY A 152 -29.02 0.41 -7.64
CA GLY A 152 -29.16 1.28 -8.81
C GLY A 152 -30.62 1.59 -9.12
N GLU A 153 -31.48 0.56 -9.19
CA GLU A 153 -32.93 0.70 -9.37
C GLU A 153 -33.57 1.53 -8.25
N ARG A 154 -33.19 1.26 -6.99
CA ARG A 154 -33.74 1.99 -5.84
C ARG A 154 -33.40 3.48 -5.90
N LEU A 155 -32.20 3.83 -6.35
CA LEU A 155 -31.77 5.22 -6.50
C LEU A 155 -32.57 5.98 -7.58
N GLN A 156 -33.26 5.30 -8.49
CA GLN A 156 -34.14 5.95 -9.48
C GLN A 156 -35.55 6.24 -8.93
N SER A 157 -35.87 5.80 -7.71
CA SER A 157 -37.22 5.99 -7.17
C SER A 157 -37.49 7.46 -6.86
N PRO A 158 -38.67 8.00 -7.22
CA PRO A 158 -39.01 9.42 -7.05
C PRO A 158 -39.25 9.82 -5.58
N ASP A 159 -39.35 8.84 -4.67
CA ASP A 159 -39.45 9.08 -3.23
C ASP A 159 -38.09 9.32 -2.56
N LEU A 160 -37.00 9.30 -3.33
CA LEU A 160 -35.65 9.57 -2.86
C LEU A 160 -35.10 10.89 -3.41
N ASP A 161 -34.56 11.71 -2.53
CA ASP A 161 -33.67 12.81 -2.91
C ASP A 161 -32.25 12.25 -3.06
N VAL A 162 -31.73 12.23 -4.28
CA VAL A 162 -30.39 11.72 -4.60
C VAL A 162 -29.41 12.86 -4.83
N PHE A 163 -28.24 12.73 -4.22
CA PHE A 163 -27.16 13.71 -4.28
C PHE A 163 -25.92 13.05 -4.87
N HIS A 164 -25.44 13.59 -5.98
CA HIS A 164 -24.21 13.14 -6.62
C HIS A 164 -23.04 14.01 -6.18
N GLN A 165 -21.97 13.39 -5.71
CA GLN A 165 -20.76 14.10 -5.33
C GLN A 165 -19.51 13.32 -5.73
N THR A 166 -18.55 14.04 -6.31
CA THR A 166 -17.21 13.52 -6.61
C THR A 166 -16.26 13.81 -5.45
N TYR A 167 -15.44 12.81 -5.12
CA TYR A 167 -14.39 12.86 -4.10
C TYR A 167 -13.06 12.43 -4.71
N GLU A 168 -11.99 13.09 -4.30
CA GLU A 168 -10.64 12.77 -4.72
C GLU A 168 -9.74 12.54 -3.51
N THR A 169 -8.82 11.59 -3.63
CA THR A 169 -7.73 11.40 -2.67
C THR A 169 -6.40 11.40 -3.41
N PRO A 170 -5.36 12.06 -2.89
CA PRO A 170 -4.08 12.13 -3.56
C PRO A 170 -3.31 10.82 -3.46
N VAL A 171 -2.22 10.71 -4.22
CA VAL A 171 -1.16 9.72 -3.97
C VAL A 171 -0.51 10.04 -2.61
N ILE A 172 -0.23 9.03 -1.78
CA ILE A 172 0.43 9.23 -0.47
C ILE A 172 1.52 8.19 -0.29
N ASP A 173 2.69 8.62 0.19
CA ASP A 173 3.76 7.73 0.62
C ASP A 173 3.50 7.19 2.04
N PRO A 174 3.76 5.89 2.30
CA PRO A 174 3.61 5.31 3.64
C PRO A 174 4.54 5.91 4.71
N MET A 175 5.66 6.51 4.32
CA MET A 175 6.62 7.25 5.14
C MET A 175 7.02 6.52 6.44
N PHE A 176 7.30 5.21 6.34
CA PHE A 176 7.91 4.48 7.46
C PHE A 176 9.31 5.05 7.74
N MET A 177 9.66 5.08 9.04
CA MET A 177 10.78 5.90 9.54
C MET A 177 12.14 5.38 9.10
N GLU A 178 12.29 4.06 8.93
CA GLU A 178 13.48 3.45 8.34
C GLU A 178 13.34 3.39 6.81
N PRO A 179 14.11 4.16 6.01
CA PRO A 179 14.17 3.91 4.56
C PRO A 179 14.55 2.46 4.26
N GLU A 180 14.06 1.91 3.16
CA GLU A 180 14.34 0.52 2.84
C GLU A 180 15.85 0.30 2.63
N THR A 181 16.32 -0.78 3.25
CA THR A 181 17.72 -1.17 3.26
C THR A 181 17.78 -2.69 3.31
N GLY A 182 18.87 -3.24 2.78
CA GLY A 182 19.10 -4.67 2.82
C GLY A 182 20.51 -5.05 2.41
N LEU A 183 20.87 -6.27 2.76
CA LEU A 183 22.14 -6.92 2.44
C LEU A 183 21.86 -8.19 1.65
N ALA A 184 22.62 -8.43 0.60
CA ALA A 184 22.49 -9.64 -0.21
C ALA A 184 23.85 -10.17 -0.64
N TRP A 185 23.97 -11.48 -0.75
CA TRP A 185 25.17 -12.12 -1.30
C TRP A 185 24.79 -13.42 -1.98
N PHE A 186 25.52 -13.74 -3.05
CA PHE A 186 25.35 -14.98 -3.78
C PHE A 186 26.50 -15.94 -3.47
N ASP A 187 26.17 -17.07 -2.86
CA ASP A 187 27.13 -18.14 -2.65
C ASP A 187 27.18 -19.02 -3.89
N ARG A 188 28.14 -18.73 -4.77
CA ARG A 188 28.31 -19.44 -6.05
C ARG A 188 28.56 -20.94 -5.88
N LYS A 189 29.19 -21.37 -4.78
CA LYS A 189 29.48 -22.80 -4.53
C LYS A 189 28.22 -23.55 -4.13
N ALA A 190 27.44 -22.97 -3.24
CA ALA A 190 26.17 -23.54 -2.80
C ALA A 190 24.99 -23.21 -3.72
N LYS A 191 25.20 -22.39 -4.76
CA LYS A 191 24.16 -21.84 -5.64
C LYS A 191 22.99 -21.24 -4.86
N THR A 192 23.30 -20.60 -3.73
CA THR A 192 22.31 -20.06 -2.81
C THR A 192 22.40 -18.53 -2.77
N LEU A 193 21.33 -17.86 -3.20
CA LEU A 193 21.18 -16.43 -3.02
C LEU A 193 20.67 -16.15 -1.60
N ARG A 194 21.32 -15.25 -0.87
CA ARG A 194 20.94 -14.89 0.49
C ARG A 194 20.56 -13.43 0.58
N LEU A 195 19.43 -13.16 1.21
CA LEU A 195 18.82 -11.84 1.33
C LEU A 195 18.56 -11.56 2.82
N LEU A 196 19.05 -10.44 3.33
CA LEU A 196 18.69 -9.91 4.65
C LEU A 196 17.96 -8.59 4.43
N ILE A 197 16.64 -8.61 4.59
CA ILE A 197 15.77 -7.49 4.26
C ILE A 197 14.66 -7.33 5.30
N GLY A 198 14.29 -6.09 5.60
CA GLY A 198 13.12 -5.80 6.42
C GLY A 198 11.86 -5.81 5.57
N THR A 199 11.15 -6.93 5.49
CA THR A 199 9.98 -7.14 4.60
C THR A 199 8.68 -7.38 5.38
N GLN A 200 7.53 -7.19 4.71
CA GLN A 200 6.22 -7.61 5.21
C GLN A 200 5.73 -8.93 4.60
N SER A 201 6.34 -9.40 3.52
CA SER A 201 5.89 -10.58 2.75
C SER A 201 7.08 -11.46 2.34
N PRO A 202 7.75 -12.10 3.31
CA PRO A 202 8.98 -12.85 3.06
C PRO A 202 8.81 -14.01 2.06
N GLY A 203 7.68 -14.72 2.08
CA GLY A 203 7.42 -15.80 1.12
C GLY A 203 7.26 -15.29 -0.32
N TYR A 204 6.65 -14.12 -0.49
CA TYR A 204 6.49 -13.48 -1.79
C TYR A 204 7.84 -13.02 -2.34
N ASP A 205 8.66 -12.39 -1.49
CA ASP A 205 10.01 -11.94 -1.84
C ASP A 205 10.93 -13.10 -2.26
N VAL A 206 10.91 -14.22 -1.52
CA VAL A 206 11.68 -15.43 -1.86
C VAL A 206 11.29 -15.95 -3.25
N THR A 207 9.99 -16.09 -3.49
CA THR A 207 9.48 -16.64 -4.76
C THR A 207 9.82 -15.72 -5.92
N SER A 208 9.69 -14.41 -5.71
CA SER A 208 9.96 -13.38 -6.72
C SER A 208 11.45 -13.25 -7.05
N ALA A 209 12.32 -13.30 -6.04
CA ALA A 209 13.76 -13.29 -6.25
C ALA A 209 14.23 -14.56 -6.97
N ARG A 210 13.63 -15.73 -6.67
CA ARG A 210 13.90 -16.99 -7.38
C ARG A 210 13.46 -16.91 -8.85
N ALA A 211 12.30 -16.32 -9.12
CA ALA A 211 11.74 -16.21 -10.47
C ALA A 211 12.66 -15.45 -11.45
N LEU A 212 13.44 -14.48 -10.97
CA LEU A 212 14.44 -13.76 -11.78
C LEU A 212 15.47 -14.68 -12.45
N PHE A 213 15.79 -15.82 -11.85
CA PHE A 213 16.85 -16.72 -12.32
C PHE A 213 16.30 -18.08 -12.77
N ALA A 214 14.98 -18.24 -12.79
CA ALA A 214 14.30 -19.46 -13.22
C ALA A 214 14.42 -19.79 -14.73
N PRO A 215 14.59 -18.82 -15.67
CA PRO A 215 14.73 -19.16 -17.08
C PRO A 215 15.92 -20.08 -17.34
N LYS A 216 15.71 -21.15 -18.12
CA LYS A 216 16.78 -22.13 -18.45
C LYS A 216 17.98 -21.54 -19.18
N ALA A 217 17.77 -20.44 -19.89
CA ALA A 217 18.82 -19.72 -20.62
C ALA A 217 19.62 -18.77 -19.71
N CYS A 218 19.22 -18.61 -18.44
CA CYS A 218 19.95 -17.77 -17.49
C CYS A 218 21.25 -18.47 -17.07
N PRO A 219 22.42 -17.85 -17.27
CA PRO A 219 23.71 -18.45 -16.90
C PRO A 219 23.98 -18.38 -15.39
N ILE A 220 23.17 -17.64 -14.63
CA ILE A 220 23.33 -17.47 -13.18
C ILE A 220 22.49 -18.55 -12.48
N GLU A 221 23.15 -19.64 -12.12
CA GLU A 221 22.49 -20.79 -11.49
C GLU A 221 22.21 -20.54 -10.00
N ILE A 222 21.00 -20.11 -9.68
CA ILE A 222 20.49 -19.99 -8.30
C ILE A 222 19.48 -21.10 -8.03
N ASP A 223 19.89 -22.09 -7.23
CA ASP A 223 19.08 -23.25 -6.87
C ASP A 223 18.19 -22.97 -5.66
N ASP A 224 18.60 -22.07 -4.77
CA ASP A 224 17.91 -21.75 -3.52
C ASP A 224 18.02 -20.26 -3.15
N VAL A 225 17.00 -19.76 -2.46
CA VAL A 225 16.92 -18.37 -1.98
C VAL A 225 16.61 -18.37 -0.49
N HIS A 226 17.56 -17.92 0.32
CA HIS A 226 17.39 -17.80 1.77
C HIS A 226 17.13 -16.36 2.16
N LEU A 227 15.96 -16.09 2.73
CA LEU A 227 15.60 -14.77 3.21
C LEU A 227 15.62 -14.72 4.74
N TYR A 228 16.44 -13.82 5.28
CA TYR A 228 16.49 -13.43 6.67
C TYR A 228 15.64 -12.16 6.86
N ALA A 229 14.42 -12.35 7.39
CA ALA A 229 13.49 -11.24 7.61
C ALA A 229 13.93 -10.42 8.84
N ALA A 230 14.54 -9.26 8.60
CA ALA A 230 14.91 -8.34 9.66
C ALA A 230 13.68 -7.58 10.19
N TYR A 231 13.73 -7.10 11.44
CA TYR A 231 12.68 -6.24 11.98
C TYR A 231 12.64 -4.92 11.21
N PRO A 232 11.57 -4.61 10.46
CA PRO A 232 11.49 -3.36 9.72
C PRO A 232 11.10 -2.21 10.65
N GLY A 233 11.73 -1.04 10.49
CA GLY A 233 11.37 0.23 11.14
C GLY A 233 10.09 0.85 10.56
N GLY A 234 9.04 0.04 10.45
CA GLY A 234 7.78 0.33 9.78
C GLY A 234 7.72 -0.18 8.34
N GLY A 235 6.51 -0.18 7.78
CA GLY A 235 6.29 -0.55 6.38
C GLY A 235 4.94 -0.07 5.90
N PHE A 236 3.89 -0.28 6.72
CA PHE A 236 2.54 0.20 6.43
C PHE A 236 2.07 -0.19 5.02
N GLY A 237 2.42 -1.39 4.57
CA GLY A 237 2.10 -1.93 3.25
C GLY A 237 3.05 -1.50 2.13
N GLY A 238 3.97 -0.56 2.39
CA GLY A 238 5.00 -0.16 1.44
C GLY A 238 6.09 -1.20 1.22
N ARG A 239 6.18 -2.23 2.07
CA ARG A 239 7.16 -3.33 1.98
C ARG A 239 6.52 -4.70 1.71
N ASP A 240 5.32 -4.70 1.14
CA ASP A 240 4.57 -5.93 0.82
C ASP A 240 5.00 -6.51 -0.53
N THR A 241 5.33 -5.64 -1.50
CA THR A 241 5.76 -6.01 -2.86
C THR A 241 6.89 -5.12 -3.34
N SER A 242 7.79 -4.74 -2.42
CA SER A 242 8.85 -3.76 -2.71
C SER A 242 9.84 -4.29 -3.75
N ILE A 243 10.18 -3.44 -4.73
CA ILE A 243 11.18 -3.76 -5.75
C ILE A 243 12.60 -3.87 -5.18
N LEU A 244 12.84 -3.41 -3.95
CA LEU A 244 14.16 -3.52 -3.32
C LEU A 244 14.66 -4.97 -3.28
N CYS A 245 13.77 -5.94 -3.04
CA CYS A 245 14.13 -7.35 -3.03
C CYS A 245 14.76 -7.79 -4.36
N LEU A 246 14.12 -7.41 -5.48
CA LEU A 246 14.63 -7.74 -6.82
C LEU A 246 15.96 -7.04 -7.11
N TYR A 247 16.09 -5.76 -6.76
CA TYR A 247 17.36 -5.04 -6.96
C TYR A 247 18.51 -5.59 -6.12
N LEU A 248 18.24 -6.05 -4.90
CA LEU A 248 19.23 -6.74 -4.07
C LEU A 248 19.64 -8.09 -4.68
N ALA A 249 18.66 -8.86 -5.15
CA ALA A 249 18.90 -10.14 -5.80
C ALA A 249 19.75 -9.98 -7.07
N LEU A 250 19.40 -9.04 -7.94
CA LEU A 250 20.18 -8.70 -9.13
C LEU A 250 21.58 -8.23 -8.74
N ALA A 251 21.70 -7.23 -7.85
CA ALA A 251 23.02 -6.71 -7.47
C ALA A 251 23.95 -7.79 -6.89
N ALA A 252 23.43 -8.70 -6.06
CA ALA A 252 24.21 -9.79 -5.49
C ALA A 252 24.60 -10.86 -6.53
N ALA A 253 23.74 -11.13 -7.52
CA ALA A 253 24.03 -12.11 -8.57
C ALA A 253 25.20 -11.68 -9.48
N TYR A 254 25.35 -10.38 -9.69
CA TYR A 254 26.43 -9.76 -10.47
C TYR A 254 27.65 -9.32 -9.65
N SER A 255 27.68 -9.64 -8.34
CA SER A 255 28.78 -9.29 -7.44
C SER A 255 29.49 -10.53 -6.94
N ASP A 256 30.80 -10.41 -6.70
CA ASP A 256 31.59 -11.43 -5.99
C ASP A 256 31.69 -11.18 -4.48
N THR A 257 31.18 -10.04 -4.01
CA THR A 257 31.16 -9.67 -2.59
C THR A 257 29.73 -9.34 -2.11
N PRO A 258 29.46 -9.39 -0.80
CA PRO A 258 28.16 -8.99 -0.28
C PRO A 258 27.82 -7.53 -0.63
N ILE A 259 26.62 -7.31 -1.14
CA ILE A 259 26.11 -6.01 -1.54
C ILE A 259 25.11 -5.48 -0.52
N ARG A 260 25.26 -4.22 -0.13
CA ARG A 260 24.27 -3.48 0.64
C ARG A 260 23.63 -2.41 -0.23
N ILE A 261 22.30 -2.41 -0.29
CA ILE A 261 21.52 -1.27 -0.81
C ILE A 261 20.88 -0.60 0.39
N SER A 262 21.10 0.71 0.55
CA SER A 262 20.49 1.51 1.61
C SER A 262 19.96 2.79 1.00
N ASN A 263 18.64 2.91 0.91
CA ASN A 263 18.03 4.13 0.40
C ASN A 263 18.21 5.27 1.41
N ASP A 264 18.46 6.48 0.91
CA ASP A 264 18.13 7.67 1.69
C ASP A 264 16.63 7.97 1.60
N ARG A 265 16.19 9.06 2.26
CA ARG A 265 14.78 9.43 2.25
C ARG A 265 14.28 9.85 0.85
N PHE A 266 15.13 10.49 0.05
CA PHE A 266 14.75 10.91 -1.31
C PHE A 266 14.55 9.69 -2.22
N GLN A 267 15.49 8.75 -2.21
CA GLN A 267 15.43 7.49 -2.93
C GLN A 267 14.25 6.64 -2.48
N GLN A 268 13.93 6.62 -1.17
CA GLN A 268 12.73 5.95 -0.68
C GLN A 268 11.45 6.53 -1.28
N PHE A 269 11.36 7.86 -1.41
CA PHE A 269 10.21 8.49 -2.04
C PHE A 269 10.14 8.23 -3.54
N GLN A 270 11.28 8.03 -4.22
CA GLN A 270 11.30 7.69 -5.64
C GLN A 270 10.97 6.22 -5.91
N ALA A 271 11.54 5.27 -5.17
CA ALA A 271 11.41 3.85 -5.44
C ALA A 271 10.25 3.18 -4.70
N GLY A 272 9.86 3.72 -3.54
CA GLY A 272 8.91 3.07 -2.65
C GLY A 272 7.49 3.01 -3.21
N ILE A 273 6.75 1.99 -2.79
CA ILE A 273 5.35 1.81 -3.17
C ILE A 273 4.48 2.92 -2.60
N LYS A 274 3.62 3.50 -3.45
CA LYS A 274 2.68 4.56 -3.06
C LYS A 274 1.26 4.08 -2.87
N ARG A 275 0.53 4.77 -2.00
CA ARG A 275 -0.93 4.67 -1.97
C ARG A 275 -1.48 5.32 -3.23
N HIS A 276 -2.24 4.57 -4.00
CA HIS A 276 -3.00 5.05 -5.15
C HIS A 276 -3.83 6.30 -4.86
N ALA A 277 -3.77 7.26 -5.79
CA ALA A 277 -4.79 8.29 -5.93
C ALA A 277 -6.12 7.65 -6.33
N GLN A 278 -7.22 8.29 -5.97
CA GLN A 278 -8.55 7.78 -6.29
C GLN A 278 -9.49 8.94 -6.54
N ARG A 279 -10.26 8.89 -7.63
CA ARG A 279 -11.44 9.71 -7.84
C ARG A 279 -12.68 8.82 -7.77
N SER A 280 -13.74 9.28 -7.12
CA SER A 280 -14.96 8.50 -6.99
C SER A 280 -16.20 9.37 -6.97
N SER A 281 -17.15 9.02 -7.82
CA SER A 281 -18.51 9.55 -7.79
C SER A 281 -19.35 8.70 -6.85
N LEU A 282 -19.94 9.33 -5.83
CA LEU A 282 -20.75 8.65 -4.82
C LEU A 282 -22.15 9.27 -4.77
N PRO A 283 -23.18 8.58 -5.30
CA PRO A 283 -24.56 8.93 -5.02
C PRO A 283 -24.88 8.68 -3.55
N SER A 284 -25.58 9.62 -2.93
CA SER A 284 -26.16 9.49 -1.59
C SER A 284 -27.64 9.82 -1.66
N ALA A 285 -28.51 8.97 -1.12
CA ALA A 285 -29.95 9.19 -1.14
C ALA A 285 -30.55 9.25 0.26
N SER A 286 -31.66 10.00 0.41
CA SER A 286 -32.59 9.93 1.54
C SER A 286 -34.02 9.93 1.02
N ALA A 287 -34.92 9.27 1.74
CA ALA A 287 -36.34 9.40 1.48
C ALA A 287 -36.81 10.84 1.75
N THR A 288 -37.54 11.42 0.80
CA THR A 288 -38.04 12.81 0.82
C THR A 288 -39.20 12.98 1.81
N LYS A 289 -39.92 11.89 2.16
CA LYS A 289 -41.00 11.93 3.16
C LYS A 289 -40.46 11.84 4.60
N ILE A 290 -40.02 12.97 5.14
CA ILE A 290 -39.98 13.16 6.60
C ILE A 290 -41.41 13.47 7.07
N SER A 291 -42.30 12.48 7.03
CA SER A 291 -43.61 12.60 7.69
C SER A 291 -43.43 12.34 9.19
N SER A 292 -44.04 13.20 9.99
CA SER A 292 -43.81 13.51 11.40
C SER A 292 -43.92 12.38 12.43
N LYS A 293 -43.92 11.08 12.06
CA LYS A 293 -43.95 9.98 13.05
C LYS A 293 -43.07 8.75 12.78
N ARG A 294 -42.42 8.57 11.63
CA ARG A 294 -41.44 7.47 11.43
C ARG A 294 -40.40 7.86 10.39
N SER A 295 -39.33 8.53 10.82
CA SER A 295 -38.24 8.94 9.95
C SER A 295 -37.29 7.77 9.67
N ALA A 296 -37.49 7.08 8.56
CA ALA A 296 -36.50 6.14 8.02
C ALA A 296 -35.56 6.90 7.08
N ILE A 297 -34.45 7.45 7.61
CA ILE A 297 -33.32 7.84 6.75
C ILE A 297 -32.68 6.55 6.26
N ILE A 298 -33.06 6.09 5.06
CA ILE A 298 -32.32 5.02 4.38
C ILE A 298 -31.15 5.70 3.69
N GLN A 299 -30.00 5.71 4.35
CA GLN A 299 -28.78 6.17 3.72
C GLN A 299 -28.29 5.07 2.76
N PHE A 300 -28.78 5.09 1.52
CA PHE A 300 -28.07 4.42 0.44
C PHE A 300 -26.84 5.25 0.14
N SER A 301 -25.73 4.90 0.78
CA SER A 301 -24.44 5.23 0.21
C SER A 301 -24.15 4.13 -0.81
N THR A 302 -24.53 4.35 -2.07
CA THR A 302 -23.73 3.73 -3.12
C THR A 302 -22.38 4.41 -3.04
N ALA A 303 -21.46 3.72 -2.37
CA ALA A 303 -20.26 3.52 -3.12
C ALA A 303 -20.64 2.52 -4.21
N VAL A 304 -20.90 3.00 -5.43
CA VAL A 304 -20.41 2.25 -6.58
C VAL A 304 -18.91 2.24 -6.38
N ALA A 305 -18.52 1.23 -5.62
CA ALA A 305 -17.21 1.07 -5.08
C ALA A 305 -16.56 0.06 -5.99
N ALA A 306 -16.41 0.42 -7.27
CA ALA A 306 -15.39 -0.19 -8.08
C ALA A 306 -14.08 -0.13 -7.25
N ALA A 307 -13.46 -1.27 -7.04
CA ALA A 307 -12.60 -1.55 -5.91
C ALA A 307 -11.11 -1.54 -6.14
N MET A 308 -10.46 -0.94 -5.18
CA MET A 308 -9.03 -1.08 -5.04
C MET A 308 -8.71 -2.48 -4.52
N SER A 309 -8.27 -3.34 -5.44
CA SER A 309 -7.11 -4.21 -5.22
C SER A 309 -6.23 -4.10 -6.46
N ALA A 310 -4.93 -4.19 -6.24
CA ALA A 310 -3.90 -4.09 -7.25
C ALA A 310 -4.13 -5.14 -8.35
N SER A 311 -4.04 -4.69 -9.59
CA SER A 311 -3.45 -5.45 -10.69
C SER A 311 -2.69 -4.46 -11.55
N THR A 312 -1.46 -4.85 -11.83
CA THR A 312 -0.53 -4.28 -12.79
C THR A 312 -0.92 -4.89 -14.13
N SER A 313 -1.82 -4.25 -14.88
CA SER A 313 -1.84 -4.37 -16.35
C SER A 313 -2.76 -3.31 -16.94
N ALA A 314 -2.27 -2.60 -17.95
CA ALA A 314 -3.05 -1.69 -18.75
C ALA A 314 -3.77 -2.48 -19.86
N THR A 315 -5.10 -2.41 -19.97
CA THR A 315 -5.87 -2.30 -21.23
C THR A 315 -7.40 -2.21 -21.01
N SER A 316 -8.04 -1.33 -21.78
CA SER A 316 -9.47 -0.88 -21.84
C SER A 316 -10.53 -1.93 -22.29
N PRO A 317 -11.83 -1.59 -22.51
CA PRO A 317 -12.77 -0.69 -21.78
C PRO A 317 -14.15 -1.36 -21.50
N ALA A 318 -14.96 -0.81 -20.56
CA ALA A 318 -16.38 -0.42 -20.79
C ALA A 318 -17.15 -0.08 -19.49
N SER A 319 -17.65 1.18 -19.47
CA SER A 319 -18.86 1.71 -18.80
C SER A 319 -19.00 1.75 -17.26
N ALA A 320 -19.16 2.99 -16.77
CA ALA A 320 -19.45 3.50 -15.40
C ALA A 320 -18.22 3.78 -14.51
N GLU A 321 -17.69 5.01 -14.66
CA GLU A 321 -16.34 5.46 -14.25
C GLU A 321 -16.16 5.79 -12.75
N PRO A 322 -15.21 5.12 -12.09
CA PRO A 322 -14.27 5.80 -11.21
C PRO A 322 -12.79 5.57 -11.61
N ALA A 323 -12.14 6.60 -12.14
CA ALA A 323 -10.74 6.60 -12.53
C ALA A 323 -9.76 6.72 -11.34
N CYS A 324 -8.78 5.81 -11.23
CA CYS A 324 -7.50 6.08 -10.57
C CYS A 324 -6.50 6.52 -11.63
N THR A 325 -6.18 7.81 -11.71
CA THR A 325 -5.21 8.33 -12.68
C THR A 325 -3.78 7.92 -12.30
N GLY A 326 -3.14 7.08 -13.11
CA GLY A 326 -1.70 6.85 -13.06
C GLY A 326 -0.98 8.08 -13.61
N ARG A 327 -0.69 9.07 -12.76
CA ARG A 327 0.20 10.18 -13.15
C ARG A 327 1.63 9.63 -13.27
N LEU A 328 2.49 10.24 -14.08
CA LEU A 328 3.93 9.93 -14.24
C LEU A 328 4.66 9.93 -12.88
N SER A 329 4.48 8.89 -12.08
CA SER A 329 4.77 8.85 -10.65
C SER A 329 5.20 7.43 -10.26
N PRO A 330 5.96 7.28 -9.16
CA PRO A 330 6.41 5.97 -8.68
C PRO A 330 5.28 4.95 -8.50
N MET A 331 5.64 3.67 -8.64
CA MET A 331 4.72 2.53 -8.55
C MET A 331 3.79 2.62 -7.33
N SER A 332 2.51 2.35 -7.57
CA SER A 332 1.48 2.32 -6.53
C SER A 332 1.07 0.89 -6.20
N GLY A 333 0.86 0.61 -4.91
CA GLY A 333 0.64 -0.74 -4.41
C GLY A 333 -0.11 -0.78 -3.09
N ARG A 334 0.00 -1.88 -2.34
CA ARG A 334 -0.83 -2.18 -1.17
C ARG A 334 -0.44 -1.39 0.09
N ALA A 335 -0.70 -0.09 0.17
CA ALA A 335 -0.55 0.68 1.42
C ALA A 335 -1.64 0.37 2.47
N ARG A 336 -1.27 0.36 3.77
CA ARG A 336 -2.16 0.26 4.94
C ARG A 336 -3.21 1.36 4.80
N CYS A 337 -4.50 0.98 4.83
CA CYS A 337 -5.70 1.79 4.55
C CYS A 337 -6.37 1.58 3.17
N ILE A 338 -6.55 0.34 2.67
CA ILE A 338 -7.50 0.11 1.57
C ILE A 338 -8.95 0.40 2.03
N ARG A 339 -9.34 -0.03 3.24
CA ARG A 339 -10.71 0.17 3.79
C ARG A 339 -11.04 1.61 4.20
N LEU A 340 -10.06 2.38 4.68
CA LEU A 340 -10.27 3.73 5.22
C LEU A 340 -10.58 4.78 4.12
N ARG A 341 -10.26 4.50 2.84
CA ARG A 341 -10.51 5.37 1.67
C ARG A 341 -12.00 5.64 1.46
N LYS A 342 -12.76 4.55 1.30
CA LYS A 342 -14.21 4.60 1.10
C LYS A 342 -14.95 4.97 2.39
N TRP A 343 -14.40 4.70 3.57
CA TRP A 343 -15.00 5.14 4.83
C TRP A 343 -14.91 6.66 5.01
N ARG A 344 -13.77 7.29 4.67
CA ARG A 344 -13.63 8.76 4.72
C ARG A 344 -14.50 9.46 3.67
N ALA A 345 -14.54 8.96 2.44
CA ALA A 345 -15.42 9.52 1.41
C ALA A 345 -16.91 9.37 1.79
N ARG A 346 -17.33 8.19 2.29
CA ARG A 346 -18.69 7.99 2.84
C ARG A 346 -18.97 8.87 4.06
N CYS A 347 -18.00 9.06 4.95
CA CYS A 347 -18.11 9.97 6.10
C CYS A 347 -18.30 11.43 5.66
N ALA A 348 -17.57 11.86 4.63
CA ALA A 348 -17.69 13.19 4.06
C ALA A 348 -19.01 13.38 3.31
N ALA A 349 -19.45 12.38 2.53
CA ALA A 349 -20.76 12.34 1.90
C ALA A 349 -21.88 12.43 2.92
N SER A 350 -21.84 11.58 3.94
CA SER A 350 -22.77 11.62 5.07
C SER A 350 -22.81 13.00 5.73
N ALA A 351 -21.65 13.61 6.03
CA ALA A 351 -21.62 14.89 6.72
C ALA A 351 -22.12 16.07 5.86
N ARG A 352 -21.79 16.11 4.57
CA ARG A 352 -22.32 17.14 3.65
C ARG A 352 -23.82 16.96 3.45
N PHE A 353 -24.26 15.71 3.36
CA PHE A 353 -25.65 15.35 3.23
C PHE A 353 -26.46 15.78 4.46
N SER A 354 -25.96 15.53 5.68
CA SER A 354 -26.57 16.01 6.92
C SER A 354 -26.76 17.52 6.92
N ARG A 355 -25.72 18.28 6.53
CA ARG A 355 -25.80 19.75 6.47
C ARG A 355 -26.87 20.23 5.51
N ARG A 356 -27.02 19.58 4.35
CA ARG A 356 -28.01 19.96 3.34
C ARG A 356 -29.44 19.68 3.79
N LEU A 357 -29.63 18.61 4.57
CA LEU A 357 -30.90 18.31 5.26
C LEU A 357 -31.08 19.09 6.57
N ARG A 358 -30.16 20.01 6.91
CA ARG A 358 -30.13 20.75 8.19
C ARG A 358 -30.14 19.85 9.43
N LEU A 359 -29.59 18.65 9.31
CA LEU A 359 -29.39 17.70 10.40
C LEU A 359 -27.97 17.82 10.96
N ASN A 360 -27.82 17.59 12.27
CA ASN A 360 -26.49 17.45 12.88
C ASN A 360 -25.81 16.18 12.32
N PRO A 361 -24.57 16.25 11.81
CA PRO A 361 -23.85 15.08 11.30
C PRO A 361 -23.72 13.94 12.31
N TRP A 362 -23.64 14.25 13.60
CA TRP A 362 -23.62 13.25 14.67
C TRP A 362 -24.99 12.60 14.89
N SER A 363 -26.08 13.38 14.81
CA SER A 363 -27.43 12.84 14.92
C SER A 363 -27.83 12.03 13.69
N MET A 364 -27.31 12.36 12.51
CA MET A 364 -27.55 11.56 11.31
C MET A 364 -26.78 10.23 11.36
N ARG A 365 -25.56 10.22 11.90
CA ARG A 365 -24.82 8.98 12.19
C ARG A 365 -25.47 8.17 13.30
N SER A 366 -26.05 8.83 14.30
CA SER A 366 -26.82 8.14 15.33
C SER A 366 -28.14 7.65 14.78
N LEU A 367 -28.81 8.30 13.84
CA LEU A 367 -30.02 7.80 13.16
C LEU A 367 -29.71 6.63 12.21
N SER A 368 -28.56 6.65 11.52
CA SER A 368 -28.10 5.52 10.71
C SER A 368 -27.61 4.35 11.57
N ARG A 369 -27.11 4.59 12.79
CA ARG A 369 -26.86 3.56 13.83
C ARG A 369 -28.10 3.16 14.63
N ALA A 370 -29.06 4.05 14.86
CA ALA A 370 -30.28 3.81 15.65
C ALA A 370 -31.36 3.14 14.80
N GLY A 371 -31.24 3.19 13.47
CA GLY A 371 -31.92 2.26 12.58
C GLY A 371 -31.56 0.79 12.86
N SER A 372 -30.47 0.51 13.57
CA SER A 372 -30.08 -0.81 14.10
C SER A 372 -30.28 -0.96 15.62
N THR A 373 -31.03 -0.08 16.29
CA THR A 373 -31.29 -0.19 17.75
C THR A 373 -32.63 0.35 18.23
N LEU A 374 -33.47 0.96 17.38
CA LEU A 374 -34.81 1.40 17.79
C LEU A 374 -35.88 0.53 17.14
N TRP A 375 -36.26 -0.54 17.83
CA TRP A 375 -37.66 -0.98 17.99
C TRP A 375 -37.73 -1.87 19.24
N SER A 376 -38.13 -1.29 20.36
CA SER A 376 -38.77 -1.99 21.45
C SER A 376 -39.86 -1.05 21.96
N PHE A 377 -41.04 -1.62 22.22
CA PHE A 377 -42.33 -0.98 22.52
C PHE A 377 -43.19 -0.57 21.32
N VAL A 378 -44.07 -1.50 20.92
CA VAL A 378 -45.50 -1.41 21.26
C VAL A 378 -45.97 -2.83 21.60
N SER A 379 -46.23 -3.07 22.89
CA SER A 379 -46.97 -4.23 23.35
C SER A 379 -48.42 -3.80 23.54
N SER A 380 -49.36 -4.58 23.03
CA SER A 380 -50.77 -4.46 23.39
C SER A 380 -51.27 -5.84 23.84
N ILE A 381 -51.79 -5.83 25.06
CA ILE A 381 -52.80 -6.72 25.64
C ILE A 381 -52.27 -8.03 26.26
N PHE A 382 -52.02 -7.99 27.58
CA PHE A 382 -52.92 -8.59 28.58
C PHE A 382 -52.64 -7.98 29.97
N CYS A 383 -53.69 -7.46 30.61
CA CYS A 383 -53.72 -7.06 32.02
C CYS A 383 -53.87 -8.29 32.92
N ILE A 384 -53.02 -8.45 33.94
CA ILE A 384 -53.40 -8.93 35.30
C ILE A 384 -52.47 -8.23 36.32
N PRO A 385 -52.97 -7.73 37.47
CA PRO A 385 -52.26 -6.77 38.33
C PRO A 385 -51.58 -7.40 39.57
N GLY A 386 -50.55 -6.70 40.06
CA GLY A 386 -50.18 -6.72 41.47
C GLY A 386 -48.99 -7.62 41.83
N ILE A 387 -47.87 -6.99 42.18
CA ILE A 387 -47.13 -7.21 43.43
C ILE A 387 -46.13 -6.05 43.58
N ARG A 388 -46.20 -5.37 44.73
CA ARG A 388 -45.21 -4.42 45.24
C ARG A 388 -44.07 -5.19 45.90
N SER A 389 -42.83 -4.74 45.74
CA SER A 389 -41.94 -4.45 46.88
C SER A 389 -40.66 -3.73 46.44
N SER A 390 -40.24 -2.80 47.31
CA SER A 390 -39.13 -1.87 47.23
C SER A 390 -37.76 -2.51 47.59
N PRO A 391 -36.65 -1.75 47.63
CA PRO A 391 -35.29 -2.23 47.40
C PRO A 391 -34.53 -2.64 48.68
N ARG A 392 -33.53 -3.53 48.54
CA ARG A 392 -32.29 -3.48 49.34
C ARG A 392 -31.16 -4.35 48.77
N ALA A 393 -29.95 -3.89 49.08
CA ALA A 393 -28.63 -4.26 48.58
C ALA A 393 -28.05 -5.57 49.15
N ALA A 394 -27.07 -6.12 48.42
CA ALA A 394 -25.83 -6.78 48.89
C ALA A 394 -24.95 -6.99 47.64
N ASP A 395 -23.84 -6.27 47.49
CA ASP A 395 -22.50 -6.65 47.96
C ASP A 395 -21.96 -7.94 47.32
N SER A 396 -21.15 -7.75 46.27
CA SER A 396 -19.93 -8.53 46.05
C SER A 396 -19.02 -7.78 45.07
N ALA A 397 -18.14 -6.94 45.61
CA ALA A 397 -16.90 -6.59 44.96
C ALA A 397 -15.96 -7.80 44.97
N TRP A 398 -15.21 -8.04 43.89
CA TRP A 398 -13.75 -7.89 43.91
C TRP A 398 -13.17 -7.80 42.50
N PRO A 399 -12.04 -7.09 42.32
CA PRO A 399 -11.67 -6.40 41.09
C PRO A 399 -10.45 -7.01 40.39
N TRP A 400 -10.29 -6.59 39.14
CA TRP A 400 -9.12 -6.82 38.30
C TRP A 400 -7.90 -6.03 38.81
N GLU A 401 -6.99 -6.68 39.52
CA GLU A 401 -5.64 -6.14 39.77
C GLU A 401 -4.62 -7.27 39.95
N HIS A 402 -4.02 -7.74 38.85
CA HIS A 402 -2.73 -8.42 38.88
C HIS A 402 -1.93 -8.11 37.61
N LEU A 403 -0.62 -7.91 37.81
CA LEU A 403 0.45 -7.59 36.85
C LEU A 403 0.73 -6.11 36.58
N ARG A 404 0.88 -5.33 37.66
CA ARG A 404 1.96 -4.34 37.79
C ARG A 404 2.51 -4.35 39.21
N GLN A 405 3.77 -4.76 39.36
CA GLN A 405 4.77 -4.48 40.41
C GLN A 405 5.90 -5.48 40.12
N GLY A 406 7.16 -5.13 39.94
CA GLY A 406 7.93 -4.06 40.56
C GLY A 406 9.12 -4.73 41.24
N VAL A 407 10.25 -4.85 40.56
CA VAL A 407 11.51 -5.29 41.18
C VAL A 407 12.15 -4.06 41.80
N GLY A 408 12.10 -3.98 43.13
CA GLY A 408 12.80 -3.00 43.96
C GLY A 408 14.01 -3.62 44.67
N PRO A 409 14.92 -2.79 45.22
CA PRO A 409 16.32 -3.13 45.49
C PRO A 409 16.58 -3.58 46.94
N SER A 410 17.71 -4.29 47.20
CA SER A 410 18.26 -4.43 48.56
C SER A 410 19.75 -4.07 48.65
N ALA A 411 19.99 -2.92 49.30
CA ALA A 411 21.03 -2.54 50.26
C ALA A 411 22.53 -2.92 50.11
N MET A 412 23.33 -1.84 50.14
CA MET A 412 24.62 -1.60 50.84
C MET A 412 25.89 -2.37 50.45
N ASP A 413 26.87 -1.66 49.84
CA ASP A 413 27.96 -1.02 50.61
C ASP A 413 28.70 0.10 49.82
N LYS A 414 29.17 1.14 50.49
CA LYS A 414 30.11 2.21 50.03
C LYS A 414 31.16 2.34 51.15
N PRO A 415 32.44 2.75 50.94
CA PRO A 415 32.88 3.89 50.10
C PRO A 415 34.26 3.63 49.40
N ARG A 416 34.82 4.44 48.48
CA ARG A 416 35.45 5.77 48.66
C ARG A 416 35.92 6.29 47.29
N ARG A 417 35.89 7.62 47.13
CA ARG A 417 36.59 8.39 46.08
C ARG A 417 38.10 8.49 46.38
N ARG A 418 38.93 8.49 45.31
CA ARG A 418 40.21 9.22 45.11
C ARG A 418 40.42 9.31 43.59
N SER A 419 40.29 10.49 42.95
CA SER A 419 41.30 11.55 42.71
C SER A 419 42.51 11.09 41.85
N GLU A 420 42.60 11.70 40.67
CA GLU A 420 43.78 12.09 39.86
C GLU A 420 45.09 11.28 39.94
N ALA A 421 45.62 10.88 38.77
CA ALA A 421 46.97 11.27 38.31
C ALA A 421 47.25 10.76 36.88
N ALA A 422 47.88 11.62 36.08
CA ALA A 422 48.50 11.35 34.80
C ALA A 422 49.85 10.59 34.95
N ILE A 423 50.55 10.39 33.81
CA ILE A 423 52.00 10.01 33.62
C ILE A 423 52.20 8.48 33.43
N HIS A 424 52.96 7.91 32.48
CA HIS A 424 53.78 8.38 31.34
C HIS A 424 53.96 7.25 30.30
N ARG A 425 54.63 7.61 29.20
CA ARG A 425 55.19 6.80 28.11
C ARG A 425 56.07 5.62 28.58
N GLY A 426 56.12 4.61 27.72
CA GLY A 426 57.16 3.58 27.60
C GLY A 426 57.04 2.97 26.22
#